data_AF-A0A259LK59-F1
#
_entry.id   AF-A0A259LK59-F1
#
_cell.length_a   1.000
_cell.length_b   1.000
_cell.length_c   1.000
_cell.angle_alpha   90.00
_cell.angle_beta   90.00
_cell.angle_gamma   90.00
#
_symmetry.space_group_name_H-M   'P 1'
#
loop_
_entity.id
_entity.type
_entity.pdbx_description
1 polymer ?
#
loop_
_entity_poly.entity_id
_entity_poly.type
_entity_poly.pdbx_seq_one_letter_code
_entity_poly.pdbx_strand_id
1 'polypeptide(L)'
;MADATESRNNLPVGAAQEALLRRILDVVSMPASRIPPQDRQMAGDILLDMLFHAGERERIMCSARLAGSREAPRRLLRYLAQSNIAVARPLLEESEAFDDCDLAEIVRQTTPEHRLTVARRRNLSAAVTAAIVSSAEAHVVRELLANRTAVFAETTMDKLIAASRDEPSYCPLLVDRIELKPSHAMAMFWWADAPTRRKILTRHAAERQEMISLCSDVFEMAAAEGWQDPVARKALQLIERRQRNRAAIERSPYDSLEDAVHAAASEGMEAKIAQEIGYLSGIKPVTAAKILSDPGGEALAVLCKATGLKREYLAMLWTALRRPLELDPGVPHPQFLLVAETYEVLSVLKAQTTLRYWNWALSSAYSPAALRH
;
A
#
# COMPACT_ATOMS: atom_id res chain seq x y z
N MET A 1 19.10 78.65 -25.34
CA MET A 1 17.97 77.76 -25.68
C MET A 1 18.43 76.61 -26.58
N ALA A 2 19.34 75.77 -26.10
CA ALA A 2 19.70 74.52 -26.76
C ALA A 2 20.62 73.74 -25.81
N ASP A 3 20.06 73.02 -24.82
CA ASP A 3 20.76 71.86 -24.23
C ASP A 3 19.84 71.02 -23.30
N ALA A 4 18.70 70.55 -23.79
CA ALA A 4 17.80 69.72 -22.97
C ALA A 4 17.18 68.53 -23.72
N THR A 5 17.75 68.12 -24.85
CA THR A 5 17.14 67.12 -25.74
C THR A 5 17.96 65.86 -26.03
N GLU A 6 19.14 65.68 -25.42
CA GLU A 6 20.01 64.51 -25.69
C GLU A 6 20.12 63.51 -24.52
N SER A 7 19.01 63.21 -23.84
CA SER A 7 18.92 62.03 -22.97
C SER A 7 17.67 61.20 -23.23
N ARG A 8 17.29 61.06 -24.51
CA ARG A 8 16.25 60.09 -24.89
C ARG A 8 16.88 58.71 -25.09
N ASN A 9 16.80 57.92 -24.01
CA ASN A 9 16.55 56.48 -24.02
C ASN A 9 17.34 55.65 -25.05
N ASN A 10 18.57 55.27 -24.70
CA ASN A 10 19.13 54.04 -25.25
C ASN A 10 18.69 52.86 -24.38
N LEU A 11 17.37 52.60 -24.36
CA LEU A 11 16.83 51.44 -23.67
C LEU A 11 17.27 50.18 -24.43
N PRO A 12 17.84 49.16 -23.75
CA PRO A 12 18.20 47.92 -24.41
C PRO A 12 16.96 47.29 -25.05
N VAL A 13 17.15 46.69 -26.24
CA VAL A 13 16.09 45.95 -26.94
C VAL A 13 15.56 44.87 -25.99
N GLY A 14 14.25 44.86 -25.74
CA GLY A 14 13.59 43.97 -24.77
C GLY A 14 13.12 44.63 -23.47
N ALA A 15 13.59 45.84 -23.14
CA ALA A 15 13.17 46.53 -21.90
C ALA A 15 11.66 46.80 -21.83
N ALA A 16 11.02 47.11 -22.96
CA ALA A 16 9.57 47.33 -23.01
C ALA A 16 8.78 46.03 -22.80
N GLN A 17 9.27 44.90 -23.35
CA GLN A 17 8.67 43.58 -23.19
C GLN A 17 8.76 43.13 -21.73
N GLU A 18 9.91 43.29 -21.09
CA GLU A 18 10.09 42.95 -19.68
C GLU A 18 9.18 43.79 -18.76
N ALA A 19 9.11 45.10 -19.00
CA ALA A 19 8.23 45.99 -18.25
C ALA A 19 6.74 45.64 -18.46
N LEU A 20 6.35 45.29 -19.69
CA LEU A 20 4.99 44.86 -19.99
C LEU A 20 4.66 43.54 -19.29
N LEU A 21 5.54 42.54 -19.35
CA LEU A 21 5.35 41.24 -18.71
C LEU A 21 5.13 41.40 -17.20
N ARG A 22 5.95 42.22 -16.53
CA ARG A 22 5.80 42.51 -15.09
C ARG A 22 4.47 43.18 -14.76
N ARG A 23 4.06 44.19 -15.55
CA ARG A 23 2.79 44.89 -15.33
C ARG A 23 1.58 44.00 -15.55
N ILE A 24 1.58 43.18 -16.60
CA ILE A 24 0.50 42.22 -16.84
C ILE A 24 0.47 41.17 -15.74
N LEU A 25 1.63 40.66 -15.30
CA LEU A 25 1.72 39.76 -14.14
C LEU A 25 1.14 40.39 -12.87
N ASP A 26 1.42 41.67 -12.61
CA ASP A 26 0.85 42.40 -11.47
C ASP A 26 -0.67 42.43 -11.56
N VAL A 27 -1.23 42.72 -12.74
CA VAL A 27 -2.69 42.72 -13.00
C VAL A 27 -3.30 41.34 -12.73
N VAL A 28 -2.68 40.27 -13.23
CA VAL A 28 -3.16 38.88 -13.02
C VAL A 28 -3.10 38.48 -11.54
N SER A 29 -2.12 39.01 -10.80
CA SER A 29 -1.90 38.71 -9.39
C SER A 29 -2.76 39.54 -8.42
N MET A 30 -3.54 40.51 -8.90
CA MET A 30 -4.37 41.36 -8.04
C MET A 30 -5.54 40.56 -7.43
N PRO A 31 -6.00 40.91 -6.21
CA PRO A 31 -7.23 40.33 -5.62
C PRO A 31 -8.50 40.62 -6.44
N ALA A 32 -9.54 39.78 -6.34
CA ALA A 32 -10.83 39.95 -7.03
C ALA A 32 -11.47 41.34 -6.85
N SER A 33 -11.24 41.97 -5.69
CA SER A 33 -11.80 43.28 -5.38
C SER A 33 -11.25 44.42 -6.23
N ARG A 34 -10.12 44.21 -6.91
CA ARG A 34 -9.42 45.25 -7.68
C ARG A 34 -9.68 45.19 -9.18
N ILE A 35 -10.03 44.03 -9.71
CA ILE A 35 -10.16 43.81 -11.15
C ILE A 35 -11.32 42.87 -11.47
N PRO A 36 -12.17 43.19 -12.46
CA PRO A 36 -13.19 42.28 -12.94
C PRO A 36 -12.61 40.95 -13.44
N PRO A 37 -13.32 39.82 -13.28
CA PRO A 37 -12.84 38.52 -13.75
C PRO A 37 -12.51 38.50 -15.25
N GLN A 38 -13.28 39.22 -16.10
CA GLN A 38 -13.03 39.28 -17.55
C GLN A 38 -11.69 39.93 -17.87
N ASP A 39 -11.39 41.07 -17.24
CA ASP A 39 -10.13 41.79 -17.43
C ASP A 39 -8.94 40.95 -16.96
N ARG A 40 -9.10 40.17 -15.88
CA ARG A 40 -8.07 39.22 -15.44
C ARG A 40 -7.87 38.09 -16.45
N GLN A 41 -8.94 37.55 -17.06
CA GLN A 41 -8.79 36.53 -18.11
C GLN A 41 -8.04 37.10 -19.31
N MET A 42 -8.41 38.31 -19.76
CA MET A 42 -7.72 38.99 -20.86
C MET A 42 -6.23 39.22 -20.55
N ALA A 43 -5.90 39.72 -19.35
CA ALA A 43 -4.51 39.86 -18.91
C ALA A 43 -3.78 38.51 -18.85
N GLY A 44 -4.47 37.44 -18.45
CA GLY A 44 -3.93 36.08 -18.45
C GLY A 44 -3.61 35.54 -19.83
N ASP A 45 -4.50 35.77 -20.81
CA ASP A 45 -4.28 35.37 -22.20
C ASP A 45 -3.09 36.11 -22.82
N ILE A 46 -2.98 37.42 -22.56
CA ILE A 46 -1.82 38.24 -22.99
C ILE A 46 -0.54 37.71 -22.33
N LEU A 47 -0.56 37.46 -21.02
CA LEU A 47 0.62 36.96 -20.29
C LEU A 47 1.05 35.59 -20.82
N LEU A 48 0.09 34.69 -21.07
CA LEU A 48 0.36 33.37 -21.62
C LEU A 48 1.04 33.46 -23.00
N ASP A 49 0.53 34.32 -23.88
CA ASP A 49 1.13 34.56 -25.20
C ASP A 49 2.57 35.05 -25.10
N MET A 50 2.82 36.03 -24.22
CA MET A 50 4.17 36.53 -23.96
C MET A 50 5.11 35.44 -23.41
N LEU A 51 4.60 34.53 -22.57
CA LEU A 51 5.39 33.47 -21.96
C LEU A 51 5.77 32.33 -22.92
N PHE A 52 5.13 32.21 -24.09
CA PHE A 52 5.61 31.31 -25.14
C PHE A 52 6.97 31.74 -25.68
N HIS A 53 7.25 33.04 -25.69
CA HIS A 53 8.49 33.62 -26.17
C HIS A 53 9.47 34.01 -25.05
N ALA A 54 9.04 33.89 -23.79
CA ALA A 54 9.87 34.23 -22.63
C ALA A 54 10.83 33.09 -22.25
N GLY A 55 11.98 33.46 -21.69
CA GLY A 55 12.96 32.53 -21.15
C GLY A 55 12.49 31.88 -19.85
N GLU A 56 13.29 30.94 -19.37
CA GLU A 56 13.01 30.21 -18.13
C GLU A 56 12.93 31.15 -16.92
N ARG A 57 13.80 32.16 -16.85
CA ARG A 57 13.86 33.11 -15.74
C ARG A 57 12.53 33.86 -15.55
N GLU A 58 11.95 34.35 -16.64
CA GLU A 58 10.67 35.05 -16.60
C GLU A 58 9.53 34.12 -16.19
N ARG A 59 9.54 32.87 -16.68
CA ARG A 59 8.54 31.86 -16.31
C ARG A 59 8.61 31.51 -14.82
N ILE A 60 9.82 31.35 -14.26
CA ILE A 60 10.03 31.13 -12.82
C ILE A 60 9.50 32.31 -12.00
N MET A 61 9.78 33.54 -12.44
CA MET A 61 9.27 34.74 -11.77
C MET A 61 7.73 34.76 -11.77
N CYS A 62 7.11 34.48 -12.92
CA CYS A 62 5.65 34.41 -13.03
C CYS A 62 5.07 33.30 -12.15
N SER A 63 5.65 32.11 -12.17
CA SER A 63 5.14 30.98 -11.38
C SER A 63 5.24 31.24 -9.88
N ALA A 64 6.36 31.78 -9.40
CA ALA A 64 6.53 32.17 -8.00
C ALA A 64 5.53 33.24 -7.57
N ARG A 65 5.25 34.23 -8.44
CA ARG A 65 4.29 35.30 -8.13
C ARG A 65 2.85 34.83 -8.11
N LEU A 66 2.50 33.87 -8.98
CA LEU A 66 1.13 33.35 -9.12
C LEU A 66 0.81 32.18 -8.18
N ALA A 67 1.82 31.58 -7.53
CA ALA A 67 1.63 30.41 -6.67
C ALA A 67 0.55 30.61 -5.60
N GLY A 68 0.53 31.76 -4.93
CA GLY A 68 -0.47 32.09 -3.92
C GLY A 68 -1.81 32.60 -4.47
N SER A 69 -1.97 32.76 -5.79
CA SER A 69 -3.19 33.33 -6.38
C SER A 69 -4.20 32.25 -6.76
N ARG A 70 -5.27 32.13 -5.98
CA ARG A 70 -6.40 31.24 -6.29
C ARG A 70 -7.20 31.67 -7.51
N GLU A 71 -7.10 32.94 -7.89
CA GLU A 71 -7.90 33.55 -8.95
C GLU A 71 -7.15 33.68 -10.28
N ALA A 72 -5.88 33.25 -10.32
CA ALA A 72 -5.09 33.27 -11.52
C ALA A 72 -5.74 32.38 -12.61
N PRO A 73 -5.73 32.82 -13.89
CA PRO A 73 -6.32 32.07 -14.99
C PRO A 73 -5.78 30.64 -15.09
N ARG A 74 -6.68 29.65 -15.04
CA ARG A 74 -6.32 28.22 -15.00
C ARG A 74 -5.45 27.77 -16.18
N ARG A 75 -5.70 28.30 -17.39
CA ARG A 75 -4.92 27.97 -18.60
C ARG A 75 -3.45 28.39 -18.47
N LEU A 76 -3.22 29.58 -17.90
CA LEU A 76 -1.87 30.09 -17.62
C LEU A 76 -1.16 29.23 -16.56
N LEU A 77 -1.85 28.90 -15.47
CA LEU A 77 -1.28 28.05 -14.41
C LEU A 77 -0.91 26.66 -14.92
N ARG A 78 -1.77 26.02 -15.74
CA ARG A 78 -1.48 24.71 -16.34
C ARG A 78 -0.24 24.76 -17.24
N TYR A 79 -0.12 25.78 -18.09
CA TYR A 79 1.07 25.96 -18.94
C TYR A 79 2.37 26.05 -18.12
N LEU A 80 2.36 26.86 -17.05
CA LEU A 80 3.52 26.98 -16.17
C LEU A 80 3.80 25.69 -15.37
N ALA A 81 2.76 25.00 -14.90
CA ALA A 81 2.88 23.76 -14.15
C ALA A 81 3.33 22.55 -14.99
N GLN A 82 3.20 22.62 -16.31
CA GLN A 82 3.68 21.62 -17.26
C GLN A 82 5.01 22.01 -17.92
N SER A 83 5.56 23.19 -17.59
CA SER A 83 6.89 23.60 -18.02
C SER A 83 7.97 22.76 -17.31
N ASN A 84 9.24 23.16 -17.40
CA ASN A 84 10.27 22.48 -16.62
C ASN A 84 9.97 22.56 -15.11
N ILE A 85 10.59 21.67 -14.33
CA ILE A 85 10.31 21.58 -12.89
C ILE A 85 10.69 22.86 -12.12
N ALA A 86 11.69 23.62 -12.57
CA ALA A 86 12.07 24.88 -11.92
C ALA A 86 10.94 25.92 -11.98
N VAL A 87 10.22 25.98 -13.11
CA VAL A 87 9.03 26.82 -13.30
C VAL A 87 7.84 26.23 -12.54
N ALA A 88 7.59 24.93 -12.65
CA ALA A 88 6.38 24.30 -12.13
C ALA A 88 6.35 24.20 -10.60
N ARG A 89 7.51 24.02 -9.95
CA ARG A 89 7.62 23.70 -8.52
C ARG A 89 6.83 24.65 -7.60
N PRO A 90 6.95 25.98 -7.69
CA PRO A 90 6.19 26.89 -6.81
C PRO A 90 4.68 26.68 -6.92
N LEU A 91 4.18 26.44 -8.14
CA LEU A 91 2.75 26.19 -8.36
C LEU A 91 2.31 24.85 -7.79
N LEU A 92 3.11 23.80 -8.02
CA LEU A 92 2.78 22.46 -7.55
C LEU A 92 2.91 22.30 -6.03
N GLU A 93 3.74 23.11 -5.37
CA GLU A 93 3.91 23.07 -3.91
C GLU A 93 2.86 23.92 -3.19
N GLU A 94 2.56 25.12 -3.68
CA GLU A 94 1.79 26.11 -2.92
C GLU A 94 0.40 26.41 -3.49
N SER A 95 0.19 26.21 -4.79
CA SER A 95 -1.06 26.66 -5.41
C SER A 95 -2.25 25.78 -5.05
N GLU A 96 -3.33 26.42 -4.61
CA GLU A 96 -4.63 25.81 -4.34
C GLU A 96 -5.63 26.03 -5.48
N ALA A 97 -5.19 26.62 -6.60
CA ALA A 97 -6.04 26.90 -7.75
C ALA A 97 -6.34 25.65 -8.61
N PHE A 98 -5.48 24.63 -8.53
CA PHE A 98 -5.65 23.37 -9.27
C PHE A 98 -6.71 22.49 -8.63
N ASP A 99 -7.64 22.00 -9.44
CA ASP A 99 -8.51 20.91 -9.04
C ASP A 99 -7.87 19.53 -9.30
N ASP A 100 -8.59 18.47 -8.92
CA ASP A 100 -8.14 17.09 -9.09
C ASP A 100 -7.91 16.73 -10.57
N CYS A 101 -8.69 17.30 -11.49
CA CYS A 101 -8.54 17.04 -12.91
C CYS A 101 -7.25 17.67 -13.45
N ASP A 102 -7.00 18.92 -13.05
CA ASP A 102 -5.77 19.65 -13.40
C ASP A 102 -4.53 18.90 -12.89
N LEU A 103 -4.51 18.52 -11.61
CA LEU A 103 -3.37 17.79 -11.02
C LEU A 103 -3.16 16.43 -11.69
N ALA A 104 -4.23 15.68 -11.95
CA ALA A 104 -4.14 14.38 -12.60
C ALA A 104 -3.63 14.51 -14.05
N GLU A 105 -4.01 15.57 -14.76
CA GLU A 105 -3.50 15.84 -16.11
C GLU A 105 -2.02 16.22 -16.11
N ILE A 106 -1.61 17.12 -15.20
CA ILE A 106 -0.20 17.46 -14.99
C ILE A 106 0.62 16.20 -14.73
N VAL A 107 0.19 15.35 -13.80
CA VAL A 107 0.87 14.09 -13.47
C VAL A 107 1.08 13.19 -14.70
N ARG A 108 0.08 13.09 -15.59
CA ARG A 108 0.13 12.26 -16.80
C ARG A 108 1.06 12.79 -17.88
N GLN A 109 1.22 14.11 -17.97
CA GLN A 109 1.92 14.77 -19.09
C GLN A 109 3.35 15.21 -18.76
N THR A 110 3.79 15.10 -17.50
CA THR A 110 5.05 15.68 -17.03
C THR A 110 6.09 14.63 -16.60
N THR A 111 7.18 15.07 -16.01
CA THR A 111 8.35 14.25 -15.64
C THR A 111 8.23 13.68 -14.20
N PRO A 112 9.09 12.73 -13.80
CA PRO A 112 9.07 12.19 -12.44
C PRO A 112 9.21 13.26 -11.36
N GLU A 113 9.98 14.32 -11.60
CA GLU A 113 10.19 15.42 -10.64
C GLU A 113 8.91 16.22 -10.36
N HIS A 114 8.04 16.35 -11.36
CA HIS A 114 6.71 16.96 -11.20
C HIS A 114 5.83 16.06 -10.35
N ARG A 115 5.76 14.76 -10.70
CA ARG A 115 4.96 13.78 -9.95
C ARG A 115 5.41 13.64 -8.51
N LEU A 116 6.72 13.70 -8.25
CA LEU A 116 7.26 13.71 -6.89
C LEU A 116 6.81 14.94 -6.10
N THR A 117 6.81 16.11 -6.74
CA THR A 117 6.30 17.35 -6.12
C THR A 117 4.81 17.23 -5.82
N VAL A 118 4.01 16.72 -6.75
CA VAL A 118 2.57 16.50 -6.54
C VAL A 118 2.32 15.47 -5.44
N ALA A 119 3.09 14.37 -5.37
CA ALA A 119 2.94 13.30 -4.36
C ALA A 119 3.11 13.80 -2.92
N ARG A 120 3.83 14.90 -2.70
CA ARG A 120 4.03 15.55 -1.39
C ARG A 120 2.90 16.49 -0.97
N ARG A 121 2.02 16.88 -1.91
CA ARG A 121 0.90 17.77 -1.59
C ARG A 121 -0.03 17.11 -0.57
N ARG A 122 -0.62 17.91 0.30
CA ARG A 122 -1.60 17.41 1.27
C ARG A 122 -2.94 17.12 0.59
N ASN A 123 -3.73 16.22 1.18
CA ASN A 123 -5.12 15.94 0.82
C ASN A 123 -5.31 15.53 -0.66
N LEU A 124 -4.39 14.74 -1.21
CA LEU A 124 -4.53 14.21 -2.56
C LEU A 124 -5.74 13.30 -2.67
N SER A 125 -6.59 13.55 -3.65
CA SER A 125 -7.75 12.69 -3.95
C SER A 125 -7.33 11.35 -4.56
N ALA A 126 -8.25 10.39 -4.51
CA ALA A 126 -8.08 9.08 -5.12
C ALA A 126 -7.81 9.14 -6.65
N ALA A 127 -8.31 10.16 -7.33
CA ALA A 127 -8.08 10.35 -8.77
C ALA A 127 -6.63 10.74 -9.06
N VAL A 128 -6.07 11.66 -8.28
CA VAL A 128 -4.68 12.10 -8.44
C VAL A 128 -3.71 11.00 -8.01
N THR A 129 -3.97 10.31 -6.89
CA THR A 129 -3.13 9.18 -6.46
C THR A 129 -3.12 8.05 -7.50
N ALA A 130 -4.28 7.73 -8.10
CA ALA A 130 -4.36 6.74 -9.18
C ALA A 130 -3.55 7.16 -10.42
N ALA A 131 -3.56 8.45 -10.78
CA ALA A 131 -2.75 8.97 -11.88
C ALA A 131 -1.24 8.79 -11.60
N ILE A 132 -0.79 9.10 -10.38
CA ILE A 132 0.63 8.95 -9.99
C ILE A 132 1.05 7.48 -10.01
N VAL A 133 0.24 6.59 -9.44
CA VAL A 133 0.52 5.14 -9.39
C VAL A 133 0.57 4.53 -10.79
N SER A 134 -0.23 5.04 -11.73
CA SER A 134 -0.24 4.56 -13.12
C SER A 134 1.06 4.84 -13.88
N SER A 135 1.89 5.79 -13.42
CA SER A 135 3.23 6.04 -13.98
C SER A 135 4.28 5.02 -13.54
N ALA A 136 4.00 4.18 -12.54
CA ALA A 136 4.85 3.07 -12.08
C ALA A 136 6.30 3.45 -11.65
N GLU A 137 6.49 4.66 -11.12
CA GLU A 137 7.81 5.13 -10.68
C GLU A 137 8.04 4.88 -9.19
N ALA A 138 8.94 3.95 -8.85
CA ALA A 138 9.04 3.47 -7.48
C ALA A 138 9.43 4.51 -6.44
N HIS A 139 10.25 5.50 -6.79
CA HIS A 139 10.60 6.58 -5.86
C HIS A 139 9.44 7.54 -5.60
N VAL A 140 8.59 7.81 -6.61
CA VAL A 140 7.40 8.65 -6.47
C VAL A 140 6.31 7.93 -5.68
N VAL A 141 6.09 6.65 -5.97
CA VAL A 141 5.08 5.84 -5.25
C VAL A 141 5.44 5.72 -3.76
N ARG A 142 6.73 5.57 -3.41
CA ARG A 142 7.15 5.58 -2.00
C ARG A 142 6.81 6.89 -1.29
N GLU A 143 7.08 8.03 -1.93
CA GLU A 143 6.71 9.34 -1.39
C GLU A 143 5.19 9.45 -1.22
N LEU A 144 4.42 8.99 -2.22
CA LEU A 144 2.96 9.00 -2.17
C LEU A 144 2.40 8.11 -1.04
N LEU A 145 2.96 6.92 -0.83
CA LEU A 145 2.54 6.01 0.23
C LEU A 145 2.86 6.57 1.62
N ALA A 146 4.00 7.25 1.77
CA ALA A 146 4.39 7.93 3.00
C ALA A 146 3.48 9.14 3.34
N ASN A 147 2.81 9.70 2.34
CA ASN A 147 1.86 10.80 2.52
C ASN A 147 0.54 10.32 3.14
N ARG A 148 0.43 10.42 4.46
CA ARG A 148 -0.75 10.01 5.25
C ARG A 148 -2.06 10.74 4.90
N THR A 149 -1.97 11.90 4.23
CA THR A 149 -3.17 12.68 3.84
C THR A 149 -3.66 12.36 2.44
N ALA A 150 -2.87 11.65 1.63
CA ALA A 150 -3.32 11.15 0.33
C ALA A 150 -4.38 10.07 0.54
N VAL A 151 -5.38 10.02 -0.34
CA VAL A 151 -6.45 9.02 -0.28
C VAL A 151 -6.28 8.03 -1.43
N PHE A 152 -6.44 6.74 -1.16
CA PHE A 152 -6.35 5.69 -2.18
C PHE A 152 -7.71 5.03 -2.40
N ALA A 153 -8.12 4.93 -3.66
CA ALA A 153 -9.22 4.05 -4.03
C ALA A 153 -8.82 2.57 -3.86
N GLU A 154 -9.80 1.70 -3.64
CA GLU A 154 -9.59 0.26 -3.50
C GLU A 154 -8.81 -0.34 -4.67
N THR A 155 -9.20 -0.02 -5.90
CA THR A 155 -8.51 -0.52 -7.10
C THR A 155 -7.05 -0.07 -7.19
N THR A 156 -6.72 1.09 -6.62
CA THR A 156 -5.34 1.60 -6.58
C THR A 156 -4.55 0.87 -5.50
N MET A 157 -5.15 0.59 -4.34
CA MET A 157 -4.55 -0.25 -3.31
C MET A 157 -4.24 -1.65 -3.85
N ASP A 158 -5.17 -2.28 -4.57
CA ASP A 158 -4.94 -3.62 -5.16
C ASP A 158 -3.72 -3.65 -6.07
N LYS A 159 -3.57 -2.62 -6.93
CA LYS A 159 -2.39 -2.46 -7.80
C LYS A 159 -1.11 -2.29 -6.99
N LEU A 160 -1.14 -1.48 -5.94
CA LEU A 160 0.02 -1.24 -5.07
C LEU A 160 0.43 -2.48 -4.29
N ILE A 161 -0.53 -3.29 -3.83
CA ILE A 161 -0.26 -4.57 -3.17
C ILE A 161 0.38 -5.55 -4.16
N ALA A 162 -0.12 -5.62 -5.39
CA ALA A 162 0.50 -6.45 -6.42
C ALA A 162 1.94 -5.98 -6.72
N ALA A 163 2.14 -4.67 -6.93
CA ALA A 163 3.46 -4.10 -7.18
C ALA A 163 4.43 -4.26 -6.00
N SER A 164 3.94 -4.32 -4.75
CA SER A 164 4.77 -4.49 -3.55
C SER A 164 5.55 -5.81 -3.51
N ARG A 165 5.18 -6.77 -4.36
CA ARG A 165 5.89 -8.04 -4.52
C ARG A 165 7.25 -7.85 -5.20
N ASP A 166 7.29 -7.01 -6.23
CA ASP A 166 8.51 -6.65 -6.95
C ASP A 166 9.21 -5.45 -6.30
N GLU A 167 8.47 -4.65 -5.53
CA GLU A 167 8.98 -3.53 -4.74
C GLU A 167 8.71 -3.70 -3.23
N PRO A 168 9.49 -4.55 -2.53
CA PRO A 168 9.30 -4.83 -1.10
C PRO A 168 9.33 -3.58 -0.22
N SER A 169 10.00 -2.52 -0.68
CA SER A 169 10.07 -1.21 -0.01
C SER A 169 8.69 -0.56 0.21
N TYR A 170 7.65 -0.97 -0.52
CA TYR A 170 6.29 -0.48 -0.32
C TYR A 170 5.61 -1.10 0.91
N CYS A 171 5.95 -2.35 1.25
CA CYS A 171 5.31 -3.10 2.33
C CYS A 171 5.27 -2.35 3.68
N PRO A 172 6.38 -1.77 4.19
CA PRO A 172 6.36 -1.04 5.45
C PRO A 172 5.55 0.26 5.40
N LEU A 173 5.29 0.82 4.22
CA LEU A 173 4.45 2.00 4.05
C LEU A 173 2.98 1.61 3.95
N LEU A 174 2.68 0.56 3.16
CA LEU A 174 1.35 0.01 2.96
C LEU A 174 0.74 -0.53 4.26
N VAL A 175 1.54 -1.20 5.10
CA VAL A 175 1.07 -1.79 6.38
C VAL A 175 0.51 -0.75 7.35
N ASP A 176 0.92 0.51 7.23
CA ASP A 176 0.49 1.60 8.10
C ASP A 176 -0.66 2.44 7.48
N ARG A 177 -1.15 2.08 6.28
CA ARG A 177 -2.28 2.74 5.61
C ARG A 177 -3.62 2.30 6.19
N ILE A 178 -4.56 3.24 6.29
CA ILE A 178 -5.92 2.98 6.79
C ILE A 178 -6.76 2.21 5.76
N GLU A 179 -6.44 2.35 4.48
CA GLU A 179 -7.13 1.70 3.37
C GLU A 179 -6.73 0.23 3.21
N LEU A 180 -5.73 -0.23 3.97
CA LEU A 180 -5.27 -1.61 3.91
C LEU A 180 -6.31 -2.55 4.52
N LYS A 181 -6.85 -3.43 3.68
CA LYS A 181 -7.77 -4.49 4.11
C LYS A 181 -7.01 -5.67 4.72
N PRO A 182 -7.63 -6.46 5.61
CA PRO A 182 -7.00 -7.68 6.15
C PRO A 182 -6.50 -8.64 5.06
N SER A 183 -7.26 -8.83 3.98
CA SER A 183 -6.84 -9.66 2.84
C SER A 183 -5.52 -9.20 2.20
N HIS A 184 -5.31 -7.89 2.09
CA HIS A 184 -4.08 -7.30 1.56
C HIS A 184 -2.90 -7.56 2.49
N ALA A 185 -3.08 -7.33 3.78
CA ALA A 185 -2.05 -7.60 4.79
C ALA A 185 -1.64 -9.09 4.79
N MET A 186 -2.62 -10.01 4.73
CA MET A 186 -2.36 -11.46 4.73
C MET A 186 -1.65 -11.94 3.45
N ALA A 187 -1.90 -11.30 2.31
CA ALA A 187 -1.16 -11.55 1.08
C ALA A 187 0.29 -11.05 1.21
N MET A 188 0.45 -9.78 1.60
CA MET A 188 1.74 -9.10 1.72
C MET A 188 2.72 -9.79 2.68
N PHE A 189 2.21 -10.49 3.70
CA PHE A 189 3.00 -11.31 4.62
C PHE A 189 4.03 -12.22 3.92
N TRP A 190 3.68 -12.77 2.76
CA TRP A 190 4.52 -13.76 2.07
C TRP A 190 5.78 -13.20 1.42
N TRP A 191 5.88 -11.89 1.22
CA TRP A 191 7.06 -11.22 0.63
C TRP A 191 7.55 -10.02 1.44
N ALA A 192 6.84 -9.63 2.50
CA ALA A 192 7.25 -8.56 3.39
C ALA A 192 8.45 -8.94 4.27
N ASP A 193 9.16 -7.92 4.76
CA ASP A 193 10.24 -8.09 5.72
C ASP A 193 9.72 -8.48 7.13
N ALA A 194 10.62 -8.96 7.99
CA ALA A 194 10.25 -9.46 9.32
C ALA A 194 9.52 -8.40 10.21
N PRO A 195 9.96 -7.12 10.27
CA PRO A 195 9.23 -6.09 11.01
C PRO A 195 7.80 -5.87 10.49
N THR A 196 7.61 -5.87 9.16
CA THR A 196 6.28 -5.71 8.56
C THR A 196 5.41 -6.94 8.80
N ARG A 197 5.96 -8.16 8.68
CA ARG A 197 5.27 -9.41 9.02
C ARG A 197 4.75 -9.40 10.47
N ARG A 198 5.56 -8.94 11.42
CA ARG A 198 5.13 -8.75 12.81
C ARG A 198 3.96 -7.76 12.93
N LYS A 199 4.01 -6.62 12.25
CA LYS A 199 2.89 -5.65 12.22
C LYS A 199 1.62 -6.27 11.63
N ILE A 200 1.73 -7.03 10.54
CA ILE A 200 0.60 -7.73 9.90
C ILE A 200 -0.08 -8.68 10.89
N LEU A 201 0.69 -9.58 11.52
CA LEU A 201 0.14 -10.59 12.44
C LEU A 201 -0.47 -9.97 13.70
N THR A 202 0.09 -8.86 14.20
CA THR A 202 -0.35 -8.24 15.46
C THR A 202 -1.51 -7.25 15.28
N ARG A 203 -1.52 -6.47 14.20
CA ARG A 203 -2.50 -5.38 13.99
C ARG A 203 -3.62 -5.71 13.01
N HIS A 204 -3.35 -6.50 11.98
CA HIS A 204 -4.27 -6.70 10.85
C HIS A 204 -5.05 -8.03 10.91
N ALA A 205 -4.72 -8.91 11.85
CA ALA A 205 -5.51 -10.10 12.14
C ALA A 205 -6.71 -9.75 13.04
N ALA A 206 -7.92 -9.98 12.55
CA ALA A 206 -9.15 -9.76 13.31
C ALA A 206 -9.39 -10.87 14.36
N GLU A 207 -9.93 -10.53 15.53
CA GLU A 207 -10.23 -11.51 16.59
C GLU A 207 -11.57 -12.21 16.41
N ARG A 208 -12.47 -11.67 15.57
CA ARG A 208 -13.76 -12.28 15.15
C ARG A 208 -14.68 -12.79 16.27
N GLN A 209 -14.48 -12.39 17.53
CA GLN A 209 -15.22 -12.89 18.68
C GLN A 209 -16.73 -12.62 18.59
N GLU A 210 -17.11 -11.41 18.15
CA GLU A 210 -18.51 -11.02 17.98
C GLU A 210 -19.19 -11.82 16.87
N MET A 211 -18.52 -12.03 15.73
CA MET A 211 -19.04 -12.87 14.63
C MET A 211 -19.27 -14.32 15.09
N ILE A 212 -18.35 -14.88 15.89
CA ILE A 212 -18.52 -16.22 16.48
C ILE A 212 -19.76 -16.26 17.37
N SER A 213 -19.96 -15.24 18.21
CA SER A 213 -21.10 -15.18 19.12
C SER A 213 -22.44 -15.08 18.38
N LEU A 214 -22.52 -14.17 17.40
CA LEU A 214 -23.72 -13.89 16.63
C LEU A 214 -24.14 -15.03 15.71
N CYS A 215 -23.19 -15.86 15.26
CA CYS A 215 -23.47 -16.98 14.34
C CYS A 215 -23.51 -18.34 15.05
N SER A 216 -23.59 -18.36 16.39
CA SER A 216 -23.46 -19.61 17.16
C SER A 216 -24.60 -20.61 16.88
N ASP A 217 -25.82 -20.12 16.75
CA ASP A 217 -27.03 -20.85 16.36
C ASP A 217 -26.97 -21.37 14.92
N VAL A 218 -26.36 -20.61 14.00
CA VAL A 218 -26.21 -20.98 12.58
C VAL A 218 -25.39 -22.27 12.42
N PHE A 219 -24.44 -22.55 13.32
CA PHE A 219 -23.70 -23.83 13.29
C PHE A 219 -24.62 -25.03 13.58
N GLU A 220 -25.59 -24.89 14.49
CA GLU A 220 -26.55 -25.94 14.81
C GLU A 220 -27.51 -26.17 13.65
N MET A 221 -27.98 -25.09 13.01
CA MET A 221 -28.81 -25.15 11.80
C MET A 221 -28.07 -25.85 10.65
N ALA A 222 -26.84 -25.45 10.37
CA ALA A 222 -26.03 -26.06 9.32
C ALA A 222 -25.75 -27.55 9.59
N ALA A 223 -25.58 -27.94 10.87
CA ALA A 223 -25.42 -29.34 11.24
C ALA A 223 -26.72 -30.14 11.07
N ALA A 224 -27.87 -29.58 11.45
CA ALA A 224 -29.19 -30.21 11.28
C ALA A 224 -29.52 -30.49 9.80
N GLU A 225 -29.07 -29.63 8.90
CA GLU A 225 -29.19 -29.81 7.45
C GLU A 225 -28.07 -30.67 6.84
N GLY A 226 -27.17 -31.23 7.67
CA GLY A 226 -26.08 -32.07 7.22
C GLY A 226 -25.02 -31.33 6.37
N TRP A 227 -24.85 -30.03 6.57
CA TRP A 227 -23.89 -29.18 5.85
C TRP A 227 -24.06 -29.17 4.33
N GLN A 228 -25.31 -29.32 3.85
CA GLN A 228 -25.62 -29.42 2.43
C GLN A 228 -25.50 -28.10 1.67
N ASP A 229 -25.72 -26.95 2.30
CA ASP A 229 -25.53 -25.65 1.65
C ASP A 229 -24.03 -25.30 1.50
N PRO A 230 -23.49 -25.27 0.27
CA PRO A 230 -22.08 -24.95 0.03
C PRO A 230 -21.71 -23.51 0.38
N VAL A 231 -22.65 -22.55 0.30
CA VAL A 231 -22.41 -21.14 0.60
C VAL A 231 -22.27 -20.96 2.11
N ALA A 232 -23.24 -21.44 2.88
CA ALA A 232 -23.19 -21.42 4.35
C ALA A 232 -21.96 -22.15 4.87
N ARG A 233 -21.68 -23.36 4.36
CA ARG A 233 -20.49 -24.14 4.74
C ARG A 233 -19.19 -23.37 4.52
N LYS A 234 -19.04 -22.70 3.37
CA LYS A 234 -17.84 -21.92 3.06
C LYS A 234 -17.69 -20.68 3.94
N ALA A 235 -18.79 -19.98 4.24
CA ALA A 235 -18.77 -18.82 5.12
C ALA A 235 -18.46 -19.22 6.58
N LEU A 236 -19.12 -20.26 7.07
CA LEU A 236 -18.90 -20.79 8.43
C LEU A 236 -17.46 -21.26 8.63
N GLN A 237 -16.77 -21.77 7.61
CA GLN A 237 -15.34 -22.09 7.70
C GLN A 237 -14.45 -20.88 8.04
N LEU A 238 -14.86 -19.63 7.79
CA LEU A 238 -14.11 -18.44 8.22
C LEU A 238 -14.44 -18.03 9.66
N ILE A 239 -15.63 -18.39 10.14
CA ILE A 239 -16.16 -18.00 11.47
C ILE A 239 -15.90 -19.09 12.51
N GLU A 240 -15.74 -20.34 12.11
CA GLU A 240 -15.67 -21.50 12.99
C GLU A 240 -14.64 -21.35 14.13
N ARG A 241 -15.06 -21.74 15.34
CA ARG A 241 -14.23 -21.64 16.54
C ARG A 241 -13.08 -22.65 16.58
N ARG A 242 -13.26 -23.83 15.98
CA ARG A 242 -12.29 -24.93 16.02
C ARG A 242 -11.47 -24.96 14.73
N GLN A 243 -10.14 -24.97 14.85
CA GLN A 243 -9.24 -24.99 13.69
C GLN A 243 -8.99 -26.40 13.15
N ARG A 244 -8.82 -27.39 14.04
CA ARG A 244 -8.47 -28.76 13.64
C ARG A 244 -9.64 -29.48 12.96
N ASN A 245 -9.33 -30.30 11.97
CA ASN A 245 -10.31 -31.16 11.32
C ASN A 245 -10.49 -32.45 12.13
N ARG A 246 -11.57 -32.57 12.90
CA ARG A 246 -11.82 -33.78 13.72
C ARG A 246 -12.06 -35.04 12.88
N ALA A 247 -12.75 -34.90 11.75
CA ALA A 247 -13.02 -36.01 10.84
C ALA A 247 -11.74 -36.50 10.12
N ALA A 248 -10.65 -35.72 10.16
CA ALA A 248 -9.37 -36.15 9.63
C ALA A 248 -8.74 -37.27 10.43
N ILE A 249 -8.93 -37.29 11.75
CA ILE A 249 -8.30 -38.26 12.66
C ILE A 249 -8.66 -39.69 12.26
N GLU A 250 -9.94 -39.95 11.96
CA GLU A 250 -10.43 -41.28 11.55
C GLU A 250 -9.83 -41.80 10.23
N ARG A 251 -9.26 -40.91 9.41
CA ARG A 251 -8.69 -41.23 8.08
C ARG A 251 -7.19 -41.04 8.00
N SER A 252 -6.59 -40.50 9.06
CA SER A 252 -5.17 -40.20 9.16
C SER A 252 -4.43 -41.46 9.62
N PRO A 253 -3.19 -41.69 9.14
CA PRO A 253 -2.34 -42.75 9.69
C PRO A 253 -1.79 -42.40 11.08
N TYR A 254 -1.95 -41.15 11.54
CA TYR A 254 -1.54 -40.65 12.85
C TYR A 254 -2.75 -40.46 13.77
N ASP A 255 -2.56 -40.75 15.06
CA ASP A 255 -3.60 -40.65 16.10
C ASP A 255 -3.99 -39.20 16.42
N SER A 256 -3.09 -38.25 16.14
CA SER A 256 -3.29 -36.83 16.41
C SER A 256 -2.38 -35.94 15.56
N LEU A 257 -2.61 -34.62 15.62
CA LEU A 257 -1.70 -33.66 15.00
C LEU A 257 -0.32 -33.67 15.68
N GLU A 258 -0.30 -33.83 17.00
CA GLU A 258 0.90 -33.98 17.81
C GLU A 258 1.73 -35.19 17.36
N ASP A 259 1.07 -36.33 17.13
CA ASP A 259 1.69 -37.57 16.66
C ASP A 259 2.30 -37.40 15.25
N ALA A 260 1.59 -36.75 14.33
CA ALA A 260 2.13 -36.41 13.01
C ALA A 260 3.37 -35.50 13.09
N VAL A 261 3.39 -34.54 14.03
CA VAL A 261 4.56 -33.66 14.26
C VAL A 261 5.73 -34.43 14.89
N HIS A 262 5.46 -35.36 15.81
CA HIS A 262 6.48 -36.24 16.37
C HIS A 262 7.12 -37.14 15.32
N ALA A 263 6.31 -37.72 14.43
CA ALA A 263 6.80 -38.48 13.28
C ALA A 263 7.67 -37.60 12.38
N ALA A 264 7.23 -36.38 12.05
CA ALA A 264 8.03 -35.43 11.27
C ALA A 264 9.37 -35.09 11.91
N ALA A 265 9.43 -34.95 13.24
CA ALA A 265 10.67 -34.65 13.95
C ALA A 265 11.64 -35.84 14.01
N SER A 266 11.10 -37.07 14.02
CA SER A 266 11.88 -38.30 14.12
C SER A 266 12.40 -38.79 12.76
N GLU A 267 11.54 -38.71 11.73
CA GLU A 267 11.79 -39.25 10.39
C GLU A 267 12.21 -38.14 9.39
N GLY A 268 11.95 -36.87 9.73
CA GLY A 268 12.11 -35.71 8.86
C GLY A 268 10.78 -35.28 8.19
N MET A 269 10.73 -34.04 7.72
CA MET A 269 9.53 -33.51 7.06
C MET A 269 9.39 -34.01 5.61
N GLU A 270 8.84 -35.20 5.43
CA GLU A 270 8.46 -35.71 4.11
C GLU A 270 7.14 -35.13 3.60
N ALA A 271 6.92 -35.19 2.28
CA ALA A 271 5.72 -34.63 1.63
C ALA A 271 4.40 -35.22 2.16
N LYS A 272 4.38 -36.52 2.47
CA LYS A 272 3.19 -37.18 3.04
C LYS A 272 2.88 -36.67 4.44
N ILE A 273 3.89 -36.57 5.30
CA ILE A 273 3.73 -36.07 6.67
C ILE A 273 3.28 -34.60 6.65
N ALA A 274 3.87 -33.79 5.77
CA ALA A 274 3.44 -32.41 5.55
C ALA A 274 1.97 -32.30 5.12
N GLN A 275 1.51 -33.20 4.25
CA GLN A 275 0.11 -33.28 3.83
C GLN A 275 -0.81 -33.66 4.99
N GLU A 276 -0.43 -34.65 5.80
CA GLU A 276 -1.21 -35.08 6.97
C GLU A 276 -1.28 -33.99 8.05
N ILE A 277 -0.18 -33.28 8.33
CA ILE A 277 -0.17 -32.11 9.21
C ILE A 277 -1.17 -31.06 8.71
N GLY A 278 -1.19 -30.80 7.40
CA GLY A 278 -2.17 -29.90 6.78
C GLY A 278 -3.61 -30.39 6.97
N TYR A 279 -3.86 -31.67 6.68
CA TYR A 279 -5.17 -32.29 6.76
C TYR A 279 -5.75 -32.27 8.19
N LEU A 280 -4.96 -32.66 9.18
CA LEU A 280 -5.30 -32.63 10.61
C LEU A 280 -5.49 -31.18 11.12
N SER A 281 -4.73 -30.23 10.58
CA SER A 281 -4.84 -28.79 10.89
C SER A 281 -6.05 -28.10 10.24
N GLY A 282 -6.82 -28.80 9.39
CA GLY A 282 -7.98 -28.25 8.71
C GLY A 282 -7.64 -27.27 7.58
N ILE A 283 -6.46 -27.41 6.97
CA ILE A 283 -6.02 -26.59 5.84
C ILE A 283 -5.73 -27.45 4.62
N LYS A 284 -5.83 -26.84 3.43
CA LYS A 284 -5.55 -27.54 2.17
C LYS A 284 -4.05 -27.74 1.97
N PRO A 285 -3.64 -28.74 1.17
CA PRO A 285 -2.22 -29.07 0.96
C PRO A 285 -1.37 -27.90 0.47
N VAL A 286 -1.89 -27.05 -0.43
CA VAL A 286 -1.18 -25.86 -0.94
C VAL A 286 -0.83 -24.88 0.19
N THR A 287 -1.76 -24.66 1.12
CA THR A 287 -1.57 -23.79 2.29
C THR A 287 -0.53 -24.39 3.24
N ALA A 288 -0.62 -25.69 3.52
CA ALA A 288 0.33 -26.40 4.37
C ALA A 288 1.75 -26.33 3.80
N ALA A 289 1.91 -26.65 2.52
CA ALA A 289 3.19 -26.54 1.82
C ALA A 289 3.76 -25.12 1.90
N LYS A 290 2.93 -24.09 1.66
CA LYS A 290 3.36 -22.69 1.74
C LYS A 290 3.85 -22.31 3.14
N ILE A 291 3.13 -22.71 4.19
CA ILE A 291 3.52 -22.48 5.59
C ILE A 291 4.84 -23.20 5.94
N LEU A 292 4.97 -24.48 5.57
CA LEU A 292 6.15 -25.29 5.89
C LEU A 292 7.40 -24.82 5.13
N SER A 293 7.21 -24.25 3.94
CA SER A 293 8.28 -23.66 3.11
C SER A 293 8.63 -22.21 3.47
N ASP A 294 7.92 -21.58 4.41
CA ASP A 294 8.13 -20.16 4.76
C ASP A 294 9.53 -19.94 5.35
N PRO A 295 10.43 -19.19 4.67
CA PRO A 295 11.83 -19.09 5.07
C PRO A 295 12.00 -18.42 6.45
N GLY A 296 11.15 -17.44 6.78
CA GLY A 296 11.16 -16.80 8.09
C GLY A 296 10.62 -17.72 9.20
N GLY A 297 9.65 -18.58 8.90
CA GLY A 297 9.09 -19.56 9.82
C GLY A 297 8.04 -19.01 10.79
N GLU A 298 7.74 -17.71 10.76
CA GLU A 298 6.63 -17.14 11.54
C GLU A 298 5.28 -17.78 11.17
N ALA A 299 5.13 -18.28 9.95
CA ALA A 299 3.95 -19.05 9.56
C ALA A 299 3.79 -20.36 10.39
N LEU A 300 4.88 -20.97 10.85
CA LEU A 300 4.85 -22.13 11.75
C LEU A 300 4.30 -21.76 13.13
N ALA A 301 4.67 -20.58 13.63
CA ALA A 301 4.12 -20.05 14.88
C ALA A 301 2.61 -19.81 14.76
N VAL A 302 2.15 -19.26 13.63
CA VAL A 302 0.71 -19.12 13.33
C VAL A 302 0.03 -20.49 13.31
N LEU A 303 0.58 -21.48 12.60
CA LEU A 303 0.03 -22.83 12.53
C LEU A 303 -0.11 -23.47 13.92
N CYS A 304 0.96 -23.42 14.72
CA CYS A 304 0.96 -24.00 16.07
C CYS A 304 -0.08 -23.32 16.96
N LYS A 305 -0.07 -21.98 16.98
CA LYS A 305 -0.97 -21.20 17.84
C LYS A 305 -2.44 -21.37 17.43
N ALA A 306 -2.73 -21.42 16.13
CA ALA A 306 -4.09 -21.58 15.61
C ALA A 306 -4.69 -22.96 15.92
N THR A 307 -3.87 -24.01 15.83
CA THR A 307 -4.26 -25.40 16.09
C THR A 307 -4.17 -25.78 17.57
N GLY A 308 -3.59 -24.93 18.42
CA GLY A 308 -3.40 -25.20 19.84
C GLY A 308 -2.25 -26.16 20.15
N LEU A 309 -1.34 -26.39 19.19
CA LEU A 309 -0.08 -27.08 19.46
C LEU A 309 0.76 -26.24 20.44
N LYS A 310 1.29 -26.91 21.46
CA LYS A 310 2.16 -26.29 22.46
C LYS A 310 3.51 -25.88 21.87
N ARG A 311 4.23 -25.03 22.60
CA ARG A 311 5.54 -24.50 22.21
C ARG A 311 6.58 -25.57 21.84
N GLU A 312 6.56 -26.73 22.48
CA GLU A 312 7.47 -27.84 22.17
C GLU A 312 7.31 -28.33 20.71
N TYR A 313 6.09 -28.37 20.19
CA TYR A 313 5.80 -28.79 18.81
C TYR A 313 6.28 -27.77 17.77
N LEU A 314 6.39 -26.48 18.14
CA LEU A 314 6.99 -25.47 17.28
C LEU A 314 8.48 -25.78 17.06
N ALA A 315 9.21 -26.15 18.12
CA ALA A 315 10.61 -26.55 18.01
C ALA A 315 10.74 -27.85 17.19
N MET A 316 9.85 -28.82 17.39
CA MET A 316 9.81 -30.08 16.61
C MET A 316 9.56 -29.83 15.12
N LEU A 317 8.60 -28.98 14.76
CA LEU A 317 8.36 -28.61 13.37
C LEU A 317 9.57 -27.89 12.76
N TRP A 318 10.19 -26.99 13.53
CA TRP A 318 11.38 -26.27 13.10
C TRP A 318 12.55 -27.23 12.79
N THR A 319 12.83 -28.17 13.68
CA THR A 319 13.90 -29.16 13.50
C THR A 319 13.56 -30.19 12.42
N ALA A 320 12.30 -30.62 12.30
CA ALA A 320 11.82 -31.50 11.23
C ALA A 320 12.08 -30.91 9.83
N LEU A 321 12.01 -29.58 9.72
CA LEU A 321 12.35 -28.81 8.52
C LEU A 321 13.86 -28.56 8.35
N ARG A 322 14.70 -29.26 9.13
CA ARG A 322 16.17 -29.17 9.13
C ARG A 322 16.69 -27.76 9.43
N ARG A 323 15.96 -27.00 10.25
CA ARG A 323 16.41 -25.67 10.68
C ARG A 323 17.08 -25.75 12.05
N PRO A 324 18.23 -25.10 12.25
CA PRO A 324 18.97 -25.17 13.51
C PRO A 324 18.27 -24.38 14.62
N LEU A 325 18.18 -24.96 15.82
CA LEU A 325 17.68 -24.27 17.02
C LEU A 325 18.74 -23.36 17.67
N GLU A 326 20.01 -23.67 17.43
CA GLU A 326 21.17 -22.97 17.97
C GLU A 326 22.11 -22.59 16.82
N LEU A 327 22.75 -21.43 16.92
CA LEU A 327 23.80 -21.02 15.97
C LEU A 327 25.15 -21.63 16.35
N ASP A 328 25.44 -21.62 17.65
CA ASP A 328 26.61 -22.20 18.32
C ASP A 328 26.13 -22.90 19.60
N PRO A 329 26.90 -23.82 20.19
CA PRO A 329 26.50 -24.52 21.41
C PRO A 329 26.04 -23.57 22.52
N GLY A 330 24.76 -23.66 22.90
CA GLY A 330 24.13 -22.82 23.92
C GLY A 330 23.76 -21.40 23.47
N VAL A 331 23.94 -21.06 22.20
CA VAL A 331 23.52 -19.78 21.60
C VAL A 331 22.28 -20.03 20.72
N PRO A 332 21.07 -19.62 21.18
CA PRO A 332 19.85 -19.82 20.41
C PRO A 332 19.91 -19.12 19.06
N HIS A 333 19.39 -19.78 18.03
CA HIS A 333 19.37 -19.22 16.69
C HIS A 333 18.43 -17.99 16.65
N PRO A 334 18.88 -16.81 16.19
CA PRO A 334 18.11 -15.57 16.27
C PRO A 334 16.77 -15.65 15.52
N GLN A 335 16.73 -16.36 14.38
CA GLN A 335 15.48 -16.59 13.66
C GLN A 335 14.49 -17.43 14.48
N PHE A 336 14.96 -18.48 15.19
CA PHE A 336 14.07 -19.29 16.01
C PHE A 336 13.51 -18.48 17.18
N LEU A 337 14.32 -17.59 17.79
CA LEU A 337 13.84 -16.67 18.82
C LEU A 337 12.71 -15.76 18.30
N LEU A 338 12.83 -15.23 17.08
CA LEU A 338 11.79 -14.41 16.46
C LEU A 338 10.49 -15.20 16.21
N VAL A 339 10.60 -16.46 15.77
CA VAL A 339 9.45 -17.35 15.57
C VAL A 339 8.80 -17.72 16.91
N ALA A 340 9.60 -18.02 17.93
CA ALA A 340 9.12 -18.28 19.28
C ALA A 340 8.40 -17.05 19.87
N GLU A 341 8.98 -15.85 19.74
CA GLU A 341 8.33 -14.61 20.16
C GLU A 341 7.01 -14.38 19.43
N THR A 342 6.97 -14.65 18.12
CA THR A 342 5.73 -14.56 17.33
C THR A 342 4.64 -15.48 17.89
N TYR A 343 5.00 -16.70 18.27
CA TYR A 343 4.06 -17.64 18.90
C TYR A 343 3.52 -17.11 20.23
N GLU A 344 4.37 -16.49 21.05
CA GLU A 344 3.96 -15.96 22.36
C GLU A 344 3.03 -14.73 22.21
N VAL A 345 3.38 -13.79 21.34
CA VAL A 345 2.64 -12.53 21.16
C VAL A 345 1.28 -12.73 20.48
N LEU A 346 1.15 -13.72 19.60
CA LEU A 346 -0.08 -13.94 18.85
C LEU A 346 -1.16 -14.58 19.71
N SER A 347 -2.38 -14.02 19.70
CA SER A 347 -3.55 -14.67 20.33
C SER A 347 -4.05 -15.84 19.48
N VAL A 348 -4.69 -16.82 20.11
CA VAL A 348 -5.24 -17.98 19.39
C VAL A 348 -6.25 -17.54 18.33
N LEU A 349 -7.13 -16.59 18.65
CA LEU A 349 -8.13 -16.09 17.71
C LEU A 349 -7.50 -15.41 16.49
N LYS A 350 -6.48 -14.56 16.69
CA LYS A 350 -5.74 -13.95 15.58
C LYS A 350 -5.03 -14.99 14.73
N ALA A 351 -4.38 -15.97 15.36
CA ALA A 351 -3.71 -17.07 14.64
C ALA A 351 -4.70 -17.86 13.76
N GLN A 352 -5.87 -18.21 14.31
CA GLN A 352 -6.92 -18.90 13.56
C GLN A 352 -7.44 -18.05 12.41
N THR A 353 -7.69 -16.76 12.63
CA THR A 353 -8.13 -15.84 11.56
C THR A 353 -7.09 -15.80 10.45
N THR A 354 -5.81 -15.59 10.78
CA THR A 354 -4.71 -15.58 9.80
C THR A 354 -4.65 -16.88 9.02
N LEU A 355 -4.66 -18.03 9.70
CA LEU A 355 -4.58 -19.35 9.07
C LEU A 355 -5.77 -19.61 8.13
N ARG A 356 -6.98 -19.20 8.52
CA ARG A 356 -8.18 -19.29 7.68
C ARG A 356 -8.12 -18.38 6.45
N TYR A 357 -7.63 -17.15 6.60
CA TYR A 357 -7.41 -16.24 5.48
C TYR A 357 -6.40 -16.80 4.48
N TRP A 358 -5.25 -17.32 4.96
CA TRP A 358 -4.28 -17.97 4.09
C TRP A 358 -4.88 -19.18 3.39
N ASN A 359 -5.60 -20.02 4.14
CA ASN A 359 -6.23 -21.19 3.56
C ASN A 359 -7.26 -20.81 2.49
N TRP A 360 -8.03 -19.75 2.71
CA TRP A 360 -9.01 -19.28 1.73
C TRP A 360 -8.34 -18.64 0.51
N ALA A 361 -7.38 -17.74 0.70
CA ALA A 361 -6.74 -16.98 -0.37
C ALA A 361 -5.87 -17.85 -1.27
N LEU A 362 -5.10 -18.78 -0.71
CA LEU A 362 -4.18 -19.66 -1.45
C LEU A 362 -4.90 -20.82 -2.16
N SER A 363 -6.17 -21.07 -1.84
CA SER A 363 -6.89 -22.25 -2.34
C SER A 363 -8.18 -21.98 -3.10
N SER A 364 -8.54 -20.71 -3.23
CA SER A 364 -9.67 -20.27 -4.03
C SER A 364 -9.16 -19.52 -5.26
N ALA A 365 -9.93 -19.56 -6.36
CA ALA A 365 -9.71 -18.68 -7.52
C ALA A 365 -9.85 -17.18 -7.18
N TYR A 366 -10.26 -16.85 -5.95
CA TYR A 366 -10.37 -15.51 -5.36
C TYR A 366 -9.06 -15.04 -4.72
N SER A 367 -7.92 -15.63 -5.09
CA SER A 367 -6.62 -15.01 -4.82
C SER A 367 -6.66 -13.55 -5.30
N PRO A 368 -6.38 -12.57 -4.41
CA PRO A 368 -6.03 -11.22 -4.82
C PRO A 368 -5.07 -11.31 -6.01
N ALA A 369 -5.16 -10.41 -6.99
CA ALA A 369 -4.24 -10.44 -8.14
C ALA A 369 -2.77 -10.58 -7.69
N ALA A 370 -2.42 -10.02 -6.53
CA ALA A 370 -1.12 -10.10 -5.89
C ALA A 370 -0.64 -11.52 -5.48
N LEU A 371 -1.54 -12.49 -5.26
CA LEU A 371 -1.20 -13.88 -4.94
C LEU A 371 -1.18 -14.80 -6.18
N ARG A 372 -1.58 -14.31 -7.35
CA ARG A 372 -1.51 -15.09 -8.60
C ARG A 372 -0.09 -14.98 -9.15
N HIS A 373 0.56 -16.15 -9.24
CA HIS A 373 1.89 -16.49 -9.78
C HIS A 373 2.94 -15.39 -9.86
#